data_AF-A0A8T3QLU2-F1
#
_entry.id   AF-A0A8T3QLU2-F1
#
_cell.length_a   1.000
_cell.length_b   1.000
_cell.length_c   1.000
_cell.angle_alpha   90.00
_cell.angle_beta   90.00
_cell.angle_gamma   90.00
#
_symmetry.space_group_name_H-M   'P 1'
#
loop_
_entity.id
_entity.type
_entity.pdbx_description
1 polymer ?
#
loop_
_entity_poly.entity_id
_entity_poly.type
_entity_poly.pdbx_seq_one_letter_code
_entity_poly.pdbx_strand_id
1 'polypeptide(L)'
;MRAGTYRTTTFELPITYTVPDGWQNLEDLPGNFLLIPPAQDLGGVNAGTANYVGAYLHAVPASRDCSTEAKAMQPEPGIAETPVAIAAELRKRPGLVVTEPRQVEIGGLTGVVVDVRLDPTWTGTCFWSAEGPGPGVPMLKALPPSDFEFAMISGIADRLYLLANGDTTLQVLVEVVDRERLPELAAIAEGLRFGQ
;
A
#
# COMPACT_ATOMS: atom_id res chain seq x y z
N MET A 1 -1.54 -4.99 21.13
CA MET A 1 -2.60 -6.01 21.25
C MET A 1 -1.98 -7.32 21.70
N ARG A 2 -2.76 -8.26 22.24
CA ARG A 2 -2.25 -9.61 22.53
C ARG A 2 -2.18 -10.42 21.24
N ALA A 3 -1.43 -11.51 21.23
CA ALA A 3 -1.55 -12.48 20.14
C ALA A 3 -3.01 -12.97 20.02
N GLY A 4 -3.58 -12.97 18.83
CA GLY A 4 -4.95 -13.43 18.62
C GLY A 4 -5.60 -12.96 17.33
N THR A 5 -6.86 -13.34 17.17
CA THR A 5 -7.71 -12.99 16.04
C THR A 5 -8.66 -11.86 16.42
N TYR A 6 -8.77 -10.88 15.53
CA TYR A 6 -9.50 -9.64 15.69
C TYR A 6 -10.33 -9.36 14.43
N ARG A 7 -11.25 -8.40 14.53
CA ARG A 7 -12.08 -7.93 13.43
C ARG A 7 -12.13 -6.42 13.43
N THR A 8 -12.10 -5.79 12.27
CA THR A 8 -12.37 -4.36 12.13
C THR A 8 -13.82 -4.06 12.54
N THR A 9 -14.04 -2.84 13.02
CA THR A 9 -15.33 -2.33 13.48
C THR A 9 -15.85 -1.20 12.61
N THR A 10 -14.96 -0.50 11.89
CA THR A 10 -15.32 0.69 11.11
C THR A 10 -15.02 0.51 9.63
N PHE A 11 -13.95 -0.20 9.27
CA PHE A 11 -13.59 -0.44 7.87
C PHE A 11 -14.73 -1.10 7.08
N GLU A 12 -15.15 -0.45 5.98
CA GLU A 12 -16.41 -0.75 5.28
C GLU A 12 -16.49 -2.16 4.69
N LEU A 13 -15.34 -2.76 4.38
CA LEU A 13 -15.20 -4.16 3.99
C LEU A 13 -14.61 -4.96 5.16
N PRO A 14 -15.42 -5.53 6.08
CA PRO A 14 -14.93 -6.06 7.34
C PRO A 14 -13.74 -7.01 7.17
N ILE A 15 -12.68 -6.77 7.94
CA ILE A 15 -11.45 -7.55 7.91
C ILE A 15 -11.37 -8.36 9.19
N THR A 16 -11.30 -9.68 9.06
CA THR A 16 -10.86 -10.57 10.15
C THR A 16 -9.37 -10.84 9.97
N TYR A 17 -8.58 -10.64 11.02
CA TYR A 17 -7.11 -10.72 10.96
C TYR A 17 -6.53 -11.35 12.23
N THR A 18 -5.36 -11.97 12.10
CA THR A 18 -4.63 -12.57 13.24
C THR A 18 -3.23 -11.98 13.31
N VAL A 19 -2.80 -11.60 14.51
CA VAL A 19 -1.47 -11.02 14.73
C VAL A 19 -0.73 -11.70 15.89
N PRO A 20 0.62 -11.71 15.85
CA PRO A 20 1.46 -12.00 17.00
C PRO A 20 1.27 -11.00 18.15
N ASP A 21 1.86 -11.31 19.30
CA ASP A 21 1.84 -10.42 20.46
C ASP A 21 2.55 -9.08 20.17
N GLY A 22 2.01 -7.99 20.72
CA GLY A 22 2.60 -6.67 20.64
C GLY A 22 2.27 -5.86 19.38
N TRP A 23 1.61 -6.45 18.37
CA TRP A 23 1.12 -5.71 17.21
C TRP A 23 0.04 -4.69 17.61
N GLN A 24 -0.07 -3.60 16.86
CA GLN A 24 -1.04 -2.54 17.10
C GLN A 24 -1.89 -2.32 15.85
N ASN A 25 -3.19 -2.10 16.05
CA ASN A 25 -4.08 -1.60 15.01
C ASN A 25 -4.26 -0.10 15.25
N LEU A 26 -3.66 0.72 14.39
CA LEU A 26 -3.67 2.18 14.55
C LEU A 26 -4.70 2.88 13.66
N GLU A 27 -5.15 2.19 12.61
CA GLU A 27 -6.27 2.65 11.80
C GLU A 27 -7.30 1.53 11.66
N ASP A 28 -8.52 1.85 12.05
CA ASP A 28 -9.76 1.15 11.70
C ASP A 28 -10.75 2.26 11.33
N LEU A 29 -10.56 2.80 10.12
CA LEU A 29 -11.32 3.88 9.53
C LEU A 29 -12.18 3.33 8.39
N PRO A 30 -13.19 4.05 7.88
CA PRO A 30 -14.08 3.52 6.85
C PRO A 30 -13.35 2.98 5.61
N GLY A 31 -12.28 3.65 5.17
CA GLY A 31 -11.45 3.24 4.02
C GLY A 31 -10.05 2.75 4.33
N ASN A 32 -9.55 2.92 5.57
CA ASN A 32 -8.15 2.65 5.93
C ASN A 32 -8.05 1.69 7.11
N PHE A 33 -7.19 0.70 6.94
CA PHE A 33 -6.82 -0.23 7.98
C PHE A 33 -5.30 -0.30 8.07
N LEU A 34 -4.76 -0.21 9.28
CA LEU A 34 -3.30 -0.21 9.49
C LEU A 34 -2.92 -1.07 10.69
N LEU A 35 -2.06 -2.05 10.44
CA LEU A 35 -1.36 -2.86 11.43
C LEU A 35 0.11 -2.51 11.44
N ILE A 36 0.63 -2.24 12.63
CA ILE A 36 2.07 -2.03 12.83
C ILE A 36 2.64 -3.07 13.81
N PRO A 37 3.86 -3.57 13.57
CA PRO A 37 4.54 -4.49 14.46
C PRO A 37 5.02 -3.79 15.75
N PRO A 38 5.47 -4.55 16.75
CA PRO A 38 6.02 -4.00 17.98
C PRO A 38 7.16 -3.00 17.72
N ALA A 39 7.28 -2.00 18.60
CA ALA A 39 8.30 -0.94 18.56
C ALA A 39 8.33 -0.09 17.26
N GLN A 40 7.20 -0.02 16.55
CA GLN A 40 6.94 0.92 15.47
C GLN A 40 5.85 1.91 15.89
N ASP A 41 5.69 3.01 15.14
CA ASP A 41 4.64 4.01 15.35
C ASP A 41 4.22 4.71 14.03
N LEU A 42 3.17 5.54 14.09
CA LEU A 42 2.69 6.32 12.93
C LEU A 42 3.70 7.35 12.43
N GLY A 43 4.57 7.87 13.30
CA GLY A 43 5.61 8.80 12.89
C GLY A 43 6.57 8.14 11.92
N GLY A 44 6.96 6.88 12.21
CA GLY A 44 7.76 6.06 11.32
C GLY A 44 7.05 5.70 10.02
N VAL A 45 5.75 5.37 10.07
CA VAL A 45 4.95 5.10 8.85
C VAL A 45 4.94 6.32 7.93
N ASN A 46 4.60 7.51 8.47
CA ASN A 46 4.55 8.74 7.68
C ASN A 46 5.92 9.18 7.14
N ALA A 47 7.01 8.77 7.79
CA ALA A 47 8.37 9.07 7.36
C ALA A 47 8.98 8.01 6.43
N GLY A 48 8.29 6.90 6.16
CA GLY A 48 8.84 5.76 5.42
C GLY A 48 10.02 5.09 6.15
N THR A 49 9.94 5.03 7.48
CA THR A 49 10.96 4.42 8.35
C THR A 49 10.39 3.30 9.24
N ALA A 50 9.13 2.91 9.01
CA ALA A 50 8.48 1.81 9.72
C ALA A 50 8.14 0.64 8.79
N ASN A 51 7.96 -0.54 9.39
CA ASN A 51 7.36 -1.67 8.70
C ASN A 51 5.88 -1.73 9.06
N TYR A 52 4.98 -1.99 8.11
CA TYR A 52 3.55 -2.08 8.40
C TYR A 52 2.79 -2.93 7.38
N VAL A 53 1.56 -3.28 7.74
CA VAL A 53 0.56 -3.87 6.84
C VAL A 53 -0.65 -2.94 6.81
N GLY A 54 -0.96 -2.37 5.64
CA GLY A 54 -2.10 -1.50 5.41
C GLY A 54 -3.11 -2.11 4.46
N ALA A 55 -4.39 -1.71 4.57
CA ALA A 55 -5.40 -1.99 3.56
C ALA A 55 -6.22 -0.72 3.27
N TYR A 56 -6.42 -0.43 1.99
CA TYR A 56 -6.99 0.83 1.50
C TYR A 56 -8.00 0.58 0.38
N LEU A 57 -9.23 1.07 0.57
CA LEU A 57 -10.29 0.95 -0.44
C LEU A 57 -10.07 1.92 -1.60
N HIS A 58 -10.60 1.55 -2.77
CA HIS A 58 -10.66 2.39 -3.97
C HIS A 58 -9.28 2.87 -4.44
N ALA A 59 -8.33 1.93 -4.47
CA ALA A 59 -6.99 2.18 -4.95
C ALA A 59 -6.98 2.40 -6.48
N VAL A 60 -6.32 3.47 -6.90
CA VAL A 60 -6.09 3.86 -8.29
C VAL A 60 -4.64 4.33 -8.46
N PRO A 61 -4.08 4.37 -9.67
CA PRO A 61 -2.74 4.90 -9.86
C PRO A 61 -2.75 6.41 -9.55
N ALA A 62 -1.81 6.88 -8.75
CA ALA A 62 -1.64 8.32 -8.49
C ALA A 62 -1.13 9.03 -9.75
N SER A 63 -1.45 10.30 -9.93
CA SER A 63 -0.90 11.13 -11.00
C SER A 63 0.63 11.06 -11.04
N ARG A 64 1.20 10.87 -12.23
CA ARG A 64 2.65 10.97 -12.47
C ARG A 64 3.15 12.41 -12.37
N ASP A 65 2.28 13.38 -12.62
CA ASP A 65 2.61 14.79 -12.47
C ASP A 65 2.46 15.19 -11.00
N CYS A 66 3.58 15.20 -10.30
CA CYS A 66 3.68 15.65 -8.91
C CYS A 66 4.46 16.98 -8.80
N SER A 67 4.40 17.82 -9.85
CA SER A 67 5.04 19.15 -9.85
C SER A 67 4.41 20.13 -8.86
N THR A 68 3.15 19.89 -8.48
CA THR A 68 2.45 20.62 -7.42
C THR A 68 1.60 19.66 -6.60
N GLU A 69 1.22 20.08 -5.40
CA GLU A 69 0.27 19.35 -4.55
C GLU A 69 -1.02 19.04 -5.29
N ALA A 70 -1.68 20.07 -5.86
CA ALA A 70 -2.96 19.89 -6.55
C ALA A 70 -2.93 18.84 -7.66
N LYS A 71 -1.77 18.65 -8.33
CA LYS A 71 -1.58 17.65 -9.38
C LYS A 71 -1.22 16.27 -8.83
N ALA A 72 -0.38 16.21 -7.80
CA ALA A 72 -0.03 14.96 -7.13
C ALA A 72 -1.28 14.30 -6.50
N MET A 73 -2.21 15.13 -6.02
CA MET A 73 -3.44 14.67 -5.37
C MET A 73 -4.51 14.10 -6.33
N GLN A 74 -4.21 13.95 -7.62
CA GLN A 74 -5.15 13.44 -8.63
C GLN A 74 -4.87 11.98 -8.98
N PRO A 75 -5.89 11.21 -9.42
CA PRO A 75 -5.66 9.93 -10.08
C PRO A 75 -5.02 10.12 -11.46
N GLU A 76 -4.23 9.15 -11.91
CA GLU A 76 -3.70 9.11 -13.27
C GLU A 76 -4.85 8.88 -14.27
N PRO A 77 -5.02 9.75 -15.28
CA PRO A 77 -6.14 9.66 -16.20
C PRO A 77 -6.02 8.47 -17.16
N GLY A 78 -7.17 7.87 -17.51
CA GLY A 78 -7.26 6.88 -18.58
C GLY A 78 -6.80 5.47 -18.20
N ILE A 79 -6.56 5.20 -16.92
CA ILE A 79 -6.23 3.87 -16.42
C ILE A 79 -7.47 3.25 -15.78
N ALA A 80 -7.79 2.01 -16.15
CA ALA A 80 -8.89 1.28 -15.52
C ALA A 80 -8.56 0.93 -14.06
N GLU A 81 -9.55 1.02 -13.17
CA GLU A 81 -9.41 0.77 -11.73
C GLU A 81 -9.42 -0.72 -11.36
N THR A 82 -8.85 -1.56 -12.24
CA THR A 82 -8.76 -3.01 -12.02
C THR A 82 -7.37 -3.38 -11.51
N PRO A 83 -7.23 -4.48 -10.74
CA PRO A 83 -5.92 -4.88 -10.20
C PRO A 83 -4.82 -5.03 -11.26
N VAL A 84 -5.17 -5.64 -12.40
CA VAL A 84 -4.22 -5.89 -13.49
C VAL A 84 -3.82 -4.60 -14.20
N ALA A 85 -4.77 -3.68 -14.42
CA ALA A 85 -4.47 -2.40 -15.07
C ALA A 85 -3.60 -1.51 -14.18
N ILE A 86 -3.88 -1.47 -12.88
CA ILE A 86 -3.07 -0.74 -11.90
C ILE A 86 -1.65 -1.32 -11.85
N ALA A 87 -1.49 -2.64 -11.73
CA ALA A 87 -0.18 -3.27 -11.74
C ALA A 87 0.60 -3.01 -13.05
N ALA A 88 -0.08 -3.05 -14.20
CA ALA A 88 0.53 -2.77 -15.49
C ALA A 88 0.97 -1.30 -15.62
N GLU A 89 0.24 -0.37 -15.02
CA GLU A 89 0.59 1.04 -14.97
C GLU A 89 1.81 1.30 -14.08
N LEU A 90 1.86 0.73 -12.87
CA LEU A 90 3.02 0.82 -11.98
C LEU A 90 4.30 0.32 -12.66
N ARG A 91 4.20 -0.77 -13.42
CA ARG A 91 5.34 -1.33 -14.18
C ARG A 91 5.88 -0.44 -15.29
N LYS A 92 5.04 0.44 -15.84
CA LYS A 92 5.43 1.39 -16.89
C LYS A 92 5.95 2.70 -16.30
N ARG A 93 5.83 2.88 -14.99
CA ARG A 93 6.16 4.14 -14.31
C ARG A 93 7.69 4.28 -14.18
N PRO A 94 8.30 5.33 -14.76
CA PRO A 94 9.71 5.59 -14.58
C PRO A 94 10.09 5.74 -13.11
N GLY A 95 11.27 5.24 -12.74
CA GLY A 95 11.78 5.31 -11.37
C GLY A 95 11.27 4.20 -10.45
N LEU A 96 10.36 3.33 -10.90
CA LEU A 96 9.99 2.12 -10.18
C LEU A 96 10.65 0.89 -10.79
N VAL A 97 11.08 -0.03 -9.92
CA VAL A 97 11.33 -1.41 -10.29
C VAL A 97 10.21 -2.26 -9.71
N VAL A 98 9.43 -2.88 -10.61
CA VAL A 98 8.24 -3.64 -10.27
C VAL A 98 8.35 -5.05 -10.83
N THR A 99 8.05 -6.07 -10.02
CA THR A 99 8.09 -7.47 -10.46
C THR A 99 6.97 -7.79 -11.46
N GLU A 100 7.11 -8.92 -12.16
CA GLU A 100 6.01 -9.51 -12.92
C GLU A 100 4.79 -9.77 -11.99
N PRO A 101 3.57 -9.32 -12.36
CA PRO A 101 2.38 -9.57 -11.57
C PRO A 101 2.07 -11.07 -11.52
N ARG A 102 1.83 -11.58 -10.32
CA ARG A 102 1.37 -12.96 -10.13
C ARG A 102 -0.06 -12.95 -9.64
N GLN A 103 -0.88 -13.85 -10.16
CA GLN A 103 -2.24 -14.04 -9.64
C GLN A 103 -2.21 -14.51 -8.20
N VAL A 104 -3.15 -14.03 -7.41
CA VAL A 104 -3.28 -14.36 -5.99
C VAL A 104 -4.75 -14.31 -5.57
N GLU A 105 -5.08 -15.04 -4.52
CA GLU A 105 -6.36 -14.93 -3.80
C GLU A 105 -6.06 -14.73 -2.31
N ILE A 106 -6.51 -13.60 -1.76
CA ILE A 106 -6.35 -13.27 -0.34
C ILE A 106 -7.74 -13.05 0.25
N GLY A 107 -8.07 -13.82 1.28
CA GLY A 107 -9.28 -13.60 2.05
C GLY A 107 -10.58 -13.66 1.27
N GLY A 108 -10.63 -14.43 0.18
CA GLY A 108 -11.79 -14.56 -0.72
C GLY A 108 -11.81 -13.54 -1.86
N LEU A 109 -10.85 -12.62 -1.94
CA LEU A 109 -10.70 -11.68 -3.05
C LEU A 109 -9.57 -12.12 -3.98
N THR A 110 -9.83 -12.10 -5.28
CA THR A 110 -8.85 -12.43 -6.32
C THR A 110 -8.18 -11.17 -6.85
N GLY A 111 -6.92 -11.28 -7.25
CA GLY A 111 -6.22 -10.17 -7.87
C GLY A 111 -4.78 -10.51 -8.27
N VAL A 112 -3.89 -9.55 -8.10
CA VAL A 112 -2.47 -9.71 -8.40
C VAL A 112 -1.60 -9.21 -7.26
N VAL A 113 -0.40 -9.81 -7.15
CA VAL A 113 0.66 -9.34 -6.25
C VAL A 113 1.87 -8.88 -7.06
N VAL A 114 2.45 -7.76 -6.65
CA VAL A 114 3.72 -7.22 -7.16
C VAL A 114 4.59 -6.73 -6.01
N ASP A 115 5.90 -6.86 -6.15
CA ASP A 115 6.86 -6.16 -5.30
C ASP A 115 7.32 -4.90 -6.03
N VAL A 116 7.39 -3.77 -5.31
CA VAL A 116 7.75 -2.45 -5.82
C VAL A 116 8.90 -1.89 -4.99
N ARG A 117 9.86 -1.25 -5.67
CA ARG A 117 10.91 -0.47 -5.02
C ARG A 117 11.31 0.69 -5.93
N LEU A 118 11.99 1.68 -5.35
CA LEU A 118 12.61 2.72 -6.13
C LEU A 118 13.72 2.12 -7.01
N ASP A 119 13.83 2.59 -8.25
CA ASP A 119 15.02 2.37 -9.06
C ASP A 119 16.20 3.09 -8.38
N PRO A 120 17.31 2.40 -8.06
CA PRO A 120 18.44 3.00 -7.36
C PRO A 120 19.15 4.11 -8.15
N THR A 121 18.87 4.21 -9.45
CA THR A 121 19.38 5.27 -10.33
C THR A 121 18.42 6.45 -10.47
N TRP A 122 17.22 6.35 -9.90
CA TRP A 122 16.22 7.42 -9.97
C TRP A 122 16.64 8.63 -9.15
N THR A 123 16.60 9.80 -9.77
CA THR A 123 16.88 11.08 -9.13
C THR A 123 15.69 12.04 -9.19
N GLY A 124 14.56 11.61 -9.75
CA GLY A 124 13.37 12.44 -9.88
C GLY A 124 12.71 12.69 -8.52
N THR A 125 12.16 13.89 -8.35
CA THR A 125 11.53 14.34 -7.12
C THR A 125 10.12 14.88 -7.41
N CYS A 126 9.24 14.73 -6.44
CA CYS A 126 7.97 15.44 -6.33
C CYS A 126 8.05 16.64 -5.40
N PHE A 127 7.03 17.51 -5.41
CA PHE A 127 6.97 18.72 -4.56
C PHE A 127 7.18 18.42 -3.06
N TRP A 128 6.67 17.28 -2.56
CA TRP A 128 6.82 16.83 -1.17
C TRP A 128 8.20 16.25 -0.84
N SER A 129 9.02 15.97 -1.85
CA SER A 129 10.31 15.29 -1.73
C SER A 129 11.52 16.17 -2.05
N ALA A 130 11.30 17.28 -2.76
CA ALA A 130 12.36 18.15 -3.27
C ALA A 130 13.23 18.76 -2.15
N GLU A 131 12.63 19.00 -0.98
CA GLU A 131 13.31 19.46 0.24
C GLU A 131 13.30 18.41 1.37
N GLY A 132 12.88 17.17 1.06
CA GLY A 132 12.55 16.10 2.03
C GLY A 132 13.36 14.81 1.83
N PRO A 133 12.74 13.60 1.82
CA PRO A 133 13.43 12.30 1.86
C PRO A 133 14.30 11.96 0.62
N GLY A 134 14.45 12.88 -0.34
CA GLY A 134 15.21 12.68 -1.57
C GLY A 134 14.33 12.19 -2.72
N PRO A 135 14.87 11.44 -3.69
CA PRO A 135 14.12 10.97 -4.83
C PRO A 135 12.88 10.15 -4.45
N GLY A 136 11.79 10.35 -5.19
CA GLY A 136 10.51 9.69 -4.93
C GLY A 136 9.66 9.56 -6.18
N VAL A 137 8.78 8.55 -6.19
CA VAL A 137 7.85 8.30 -7.30
C VAL A 137 6.46 8.06 -6.73
N PRO A 138 5.44 8.82 -7.14
CA PRO A 138 4.07 8.56 -6.73
C PRO A 138 3.65 7.19 -7.28
N MET A 139 2.91 6.40 -6.51
CA MET A 139 2.48 5.07 -6.91
C MET A 139 0.96 5.01 -7.05
N LEU A 140 0.28 5.08 -5.91
CA LEU A 140 -1.14 4.84 -5.78
C LEU A 140 -1.79 5.97 -5.01
N LYS A 141 -3.05 6.23 -5.33
CA LYS A 141 -3.96 7.04 -4.54
C LYS A 141 -5.12 6.14 -4.15
N ALA A 142 -5.56 6.22 -2.91
CA ALA A 142 -6.81 5.63 -2.45
C ALA A 142 -7.86 6.73 -2.44
N LEU A 143 -8.91 6.59 -3.25
CA LEU A 143 -10.02 7.54 -3.31
C LEU A 143 -10.87 7.47 -2.03
N PRO A 144 -11.77 8.45 -1.77
CA PRO A 144 -12.69 8.35 -0.64
C PRO A 144 -13.42 6.99 -0.63
N PRO A 145 -13.57 6.35 0.54
CA PRO A 145 -13.40 6.90 1.89
C PRO A 145 -11.97 6.86 2.46
N SER A 146 -10.98 6.39 1.71
CA SER A 146 -9.61 6.21 2.19
C SER A 146 -8.80 7.52 2.21
N ASP A 147 -8.91 8.28 1.12
CA ASP A 147 -8.25 9.56 0.85
C ASP A 147 -6.77 9.62 1.27
N PHE A 148 -5.96 8.71 0.70
CA PHE A 148 -4.54 8.57 1.02
C PHE A 148 -3.68 8.45 -0.23
N GLU A 149 -2.40 8.83 -0.15
CA GLU A 149 -1.44 8.74 -1.24
C GLU A 149 -0.19 7.98 -0.82
N PHE A 150 0.28 7.14 -1.75
CA PHE A 150 1.44 6.29 -1.56
C PHE A 150 2.49 6.65 -2.58
N ALA A 151 3.70 6.85 -2.11
CA ALA A 151 4.86 7.08 -2.95
C ALA A 151 5.98 6.13 -2.55
N MET A 152 6.74 5.70 -3.56
CA MET A 152 7.97 4.97 -3.35
C MET A 152 9.10 5.94 -3.08
N ILE A 153 9.85 5.72 -2.02
CA ILE A 153 11.08 6.46 -1.69
C ILE A 153 12.26 5.49 -1.55
N SER A 154 13.46 6.03 -1.38
CA SER A 154 14.65 5.22 -1.16
C SER A 154 14.63 4.54 0.22
N GLY A 155 15.13 3.30 0.29
CA GLY A 155 15.29 2.57 1.56
C GLY A 155 14.07 1.75 2.00
N ILE A 156 12.97 1.79 1.26
CA ILE A 156 11.80 0.93 1.49
C ILE A 156 11.57 -0.04 0.33
N ALA A 157 10.82 -1.10 0.61
CA ALA A 157 10.29 -2.00 -0.38
C ALA A 157 8.84 -2.35 -0.04
N ASP A 158 8.00 -2.36 -1.06
CA ASP A 158 6.59 -2.67 -0.91
C ASP A 158 6.27 -4.03 -1.54
N ARG A 159 5.37 -4.77 -0.91
CA ARG A 159 4.55 -5.77 -1.58
C ARG A 159 3.12 -5.28 -1.62
N LEU A 160 2.59 -5.16 -2.83
CA LEU A 160 1.21 -4.76 -3.08
C LEU A 160 0.40 -5.97 -3.50
N TYR A 161 -0.65 -6.28 -2.75
CA TYR A 161 -1.75 -7.10 -3.23
C TYR A 161 -2.85 -6.17 -3.71
N LEU A 162 -3.09 -6.18 -5.02
CA LEU A 162 -4.18 -5.44 -5.65
C LEU A 162 -5.31 -6.45 -5.87
N LEU A 163 -6.43 -6.27 -5.17
CA LEU A 163 -7.51 -7.25 -5.07
C LEU A 163 -8.80 -6.65 -5.62
N ALA A 164 -9.52 -7.42 -6.44
CA ALA A 164 -10.81 -6.98 -6.98
C ALA A 164 -11.84 -6.87 -5.85
N ASN A 165 -12.54 -5.74 -5.78
CA ASN A 165 -13.61 -5.48 -4.81
C ASN A 165 -14.79 -4.82 -5.55
N GLY A 166 -15.64 -5.66 -6.14
CA GLY A 166 -16.67 -5.20 -7.07
C GLY A 166 -16.05 -4.49 -8.27
N ASP A 167 -16.49 -3.27 -8.54
CA ASP A 167 -15.97 -2.43 -9.64
C ASP A 167 -14.71 -1.62 -9.25
N THR A 168 -14.21 -1.80 -8.03
CA THR A 168 -13.05 -1.08 -7.49
C THR A 168 -11.90 -2.04 -7.16
N THR A 169 -10.74 -1.49 -6.81
CA THR A 169 -9.60 -2.26 -6.30
C THR A 169 -9.37 -1.96 -4.82
N LEU A 170 -9.23 -3.00 -4.01
CA LEU A 170 -8.65 -2.95 -2.66
C LEU A 170 -7.13 -3.10 -2.80
N GLN A 171 -6.36 -2.20 -2.18
CA GLN A 171 -4.93 -2.36 -1.99
C GLN A 171 -4.67 -2.94 -0.60
N VAL A 172 -3.91 -4.03 -0.51
CA VAL A 172 -3.23 -4.44 0.73
C VAL A 172 -1.74 -4.20 0.52
N LEU A 173 -1.16 -3.35 1.34
CA LEU A 173 0.23 -2.93 1.28
C LEU A 173 1.02 -3.55 2.42
N VAL A 174 2.17 -4.11 2.10
CA VAL A 174 3.20 -4.46 3.07
C VAL A 174 4.42 -3.62 2.75
N GLU A 175 4.73 -2.65 3.61
CA GLU A 175 5.93 -1.83 3.49
C GLU A 175 6.98 -2.33 4.49
N VAL A 176 8.22 -2.44 4.02
CA VAL A 176 9.36 -2.77 4.87
C VAL A 176 10.55 -1.85 4.59
N VAL A 177 11.24 -1.45 5.65
CA VAL A 177 12.55 -0.76 5.58
C VAL A 177 13.71 -1.73 5.39
N ASP A 178 13.47 -3.01 5.68
CA ASP A 178 14.40 -4.11 5.44
C ASP A 178 13.68 -5.20 4.64
N ARG A 179 14.11 -5.39 3.39
CA ARG A 179 13.49 -6.33 2.46
C ARG A 179 13.48 -7.77 2.98
N GLU A 180 14.42 -8.15 3.84
CA GLU A 180 14.47 -9.49 4.43
C GLU A 180 13.24 -9.79 5.30
N ARG A 181 12.56 -8.74 5.80
CA ARG A 181 11.33 -8.85 6.59
C ARG A 181 10.06 -9.02 5.76
N LEU A 182 10.14 -8.82 4.45
CA LEU A 182 8.97 -8.86 3.57
C LEU A 182 8.16 -10.17 3.71
N PRO A 183 8.78 -11.37 3.78
CA PRO A 183 8.02 -12.62 3.96
C PRO A 183 7.26 -12.68 5.30
N GLU A 184 7.84 -12.15 6.38
CA GLU A 184 7.23 -12.14 7.71
C GLU A 184 5.93 -11.32 7.71
N LEU A 185 5.98 -10.08 7.20
CA LEU A 185 4.82 -9.20 7.17
C LEU A 185 3.82 -9.61 6.07
N ALA A 186 4.31 -10.14 4.96
CA ALA A 186 3.46 -10.72 3.91
C ALA A 186 2.55 -11.82 4.46
N ALA A 187 3.03 -12.67 5.38
CA ALA A 187 2.22 -13.70 5.99
C ALA A 187 1.02 -13.13 6.80
N ILE A 188 1.18 -11.94 7.41
CA ILE A 188 0.07 -11.24 8.08
C ILE A 188 -0.96 -10.74 7.06
N ALA A 189 -0.50 -10.12 5.97
CA ALA A 189 -1.36 -9.66 4.88
C ALA A 189 -2.11 -10.82 4.20
N GLU A 190 -1.44 -11.95 3.98
CA GLU A 190 -2.04 -13.16 3.38
C GLU A 190 -3.04 -13.86 4.32
N GLY A 191 -2.91 -13.60 5.63
CA GLY A 191 -3.83 -14.07 6.67
C GLY A 191 -5.16 -13.31 6.74
N LEU A 192 -5.29 -12.15 6.09
CA LEU A 192 -6.50 -11.34 6.12
C LEU A 192 -7.69 -12.08 5.48
N ARG A 193 -8.89 -11.86 6.02
CA ARG A 193 -10.18 -12.38 5.51
C ARG A 193 -11.16 -11.23 5.36
N PHE A 194 -11.80 -11.11 4.19
CA PHE A 194 -12.66 -9.97 3.86
C PHE A 194 -14.14 -10.38 3.78
N GLY A 195 -15.03 -9.55 4.31
CA GLY A 195 -16.49 -9.72 4.20
C GLY A 195 -17.09 -10.89 4.98
N GLN A 196 -16.32 -11.51 5.88
CA GLN A 196 -16.74 -12.58 6.80
C GLN A 196 -16.98 -12.00 8.18
#